data_AF-A0A9W6PHS4-F1
#
_entry.id   AF-A0A9W6PHS4-F1
#
_cell.length_a   1.000
_cell.length_b   1.000
_cell.length_c   1.000
_cell.angle_alpha   90.00
_cell.angle_beta   90.00
_cell.angle_gamma   90.00
#
_symmetry.space_group_name_H-M   'P 1'
#
loop_
_entity.id
_entity.type
_entity.pdbx_description
1 polymer ?
#
loop_
_entity_poly.entity_id
_entity_poly.type
_entity_poly.pdbx_seq_one_letter_code
_entity_poly.pdbx_strand_id
1 'polypeptide(L)'
;MTSTTPGTRPGTGRWFLRSAIRYVLLFAVLWVSGGSLASLLTTGEVHYASTRDELGLVLLGALIFCLVGAPSLVVIPLVGRLRKRESFRPVATAALLLPILLVLAGGGGSGVLVLVVIQVAFGAWLMPRE
;
A
#
# COMPACT_ATOMS: atom_id res chain seq x y z
N MET A 1 -47.35 -4.59 -4.69
CA MET A 1 -46.30 -5.06 -5.62
C MET A 1 -44.98 -4.44 -5.20
N THR A 2 -44.18 -5.17 -4.43
CA THR A 2 -42.87 -4.74 -3.94
C THR A 2 -41.84 -4.95 -5.05
N SER A 3 -41.46 -3.85 -5.70
CA SER A 3 -40.33 -3.80 -6.62
C SER A 3 -39.05 -4.13 -5.85
N THR A 4 -38.62 -5.38 -5.95
CA THR A 4 -37.29 -5.82 -5.53
C THR A 4 -36.33 -5.41 -6.64
N THR A 5 -35.77 -4.21 -6.52
CA THR A 5 -34.60 -3.83 -7.33
C THR A 5 -33.51 -4.89 -7.06
N PRO A 6 -32.97 -5.57 -8.08
CA PRO A 6 -31.92 -6.55 -7.86
C PRO A 6 -30.71 -5.78 -7.34
N GLY A 7 -30.40 -5.97 -6.06
CA GLY A 7 -29.21 -5.44 -5.43
C GLY A 7 -28.00 -5.89 -6.23
N THR A 8 -27.42 -4.98 -7.00
CA THR A 8 -26.17 -5.18 -7.70
C THR A 8 -25.12 -5.42 -6.63
N ARG A 9 -24.80 -6.69 -6.38
CA ARG A 9 -23.65 -7.09 -5.56
C ARG A 9 -22.48 -6.19 -5.95
N PRO A 10 -21.76 -5.57 -5.01
CA PRO A 10 -20.63 -4.72 -5.35
C PRO A 10 -19.71 -5.51 -6.27
N GLY A 11 -19.65 -5.09 -7.55
CA GLY A 11 -18.88 -5.80 -8.56
C GLY A 11 -17.43 -5.87 -8.12
N THR A 12 -16.73 -6.95 -8.46
CA THR A 12 -15.30 -7.14 -8.15
C THR A 12 -14.46 -5.91 -8.53
N GLY A 13 -14.85 -5.17 -9.58
CA GLY A 13 -14.24 -3.89 -9.96
C GLY A 13 -14.39 -2.77 -8.92
N ARG A 14 -15.57 -2.62 -8.28
CA ARG A 14 -15.76 -1.62 -7.21
C ARG A 14 -14.95 -1.96 -5.97
N TRP A 15 -14.88 -3.25 -5.62
CA TRP A 15 -14.05 -3.72 -4.50
C TRP A 15 -12.56 -3.46 -4.76
N PHE A 16 -12.08 -3.77 -5.98
CA PHE A 16 -10.71 -3.51 -6.39
C PHE A 16 -10.41 -2.01 -6.36
N LEU A 17 -11.28 -1.18 -6.94
CA LEU A 17 -11.07 0.28 -6.96
C LEU A 17 -10.97 0.86 -5.55
N ARG A 18 -11.85 0.46 -4.63
CA ARG A 18 -11.76 0.88 -3.21
C ARG A 18 -10.45 0.43 -2.57
N SER A 19 -10.01 -0.79 -2.85
CA SER A 19 -8.75 -1.35 -2.34
C SER A 19 -7.55 -0.58 -2.89
N ALA A 20 -7.52 -0.32 -4.19
CA ALA A 20 -6.46 0.42 -4.87
C ALA A 20 -6.36 1.86 -4.34
N ILE A 21 -7.49 2.58 -4.21
CA ILE A 21 -7.51 3.94 -3.66
C ILE A 21 -6.97 3.96 -2.23
N ARG A 22 -7.45 3.06 -1.36
CA ARG A 22 -6.96 2.96 0.03
C ARG A 22 -5.47 2.65 0.10
N TYR A 23 -5.00 1.77 -0.78
CA TYR A 23 -3.59 1.40 -0.84
C TYR A 23 -2.71 2.56 -1.28
N VAL A 24 -3.08 3.26 -2.35
CA VAL A 24 -2.33 4.43 -2.85
C VAL A 24 -2.31 5.55 -1.82
N LEU A 25 -3.44 5.84 -1.18
CA LEU A 25 -3.51 6.86 -0.12
C LEU A 25 -2.64 6.48 1.07
N LEU A 26 -2.71 5.23 1.53
CA LEU A 26 -1.86 4.74 2.63
C LEU A 26 -0.38 4.86 2.26
N PHE A 27 -0.02 4.45 1.05
CA PHE A 27 1.35 4.56 0.54
C PHE A 27 1.82 6.01 0.56
N ALA A 28 1.04 6.94 -0.01
CA ALA A 28 1.41 8.36 -0.06
C ALA A 28 1.59 8.95 1.35
N VAL A 29 0.65 8.69 2.27
CA VAL A 29 0.70 9.19 3.64
C VAL A 29 1.91 8.65 4.39
N LEU A 30 2.13 7.34 4.37
CA LEU A 30 3.26 6.71 5.08
C LEU A 30 4.60 7.01 4.43
N TRP A 31 4.65 7.23 3.12
CA TRP A 31 5.88 7.65 2.45
C TRP A 31 6.30 9.06 2.86
N VAL A 32 5.37 10.02 2.81
CA VAL A 32 5.64 11.41 3.20
C VAL A 32 5.98 11.50 4.68
N SER A 33 5.12 10.94 5.54
CA SER A 33 5.36 10.96 7.00
C SER A 33 6.59 10.15 7.41
N GLY A 34 6.85 9.01 6.76
CA GLY A 34 8.03 8.19 7.00
C GLY A 34 9.32 8.88 6.55
N GLY A 35 9.28 9.61 5.43
CA GLY A 35 10.38 10.45 4.98
C GLY A 35 10.68 11.58 5.98
N SER A 36 9.65 12.29 6.43
CA SER A 36 9.80 13.35 7.45
C SER A 36 10.36 12.80 8.77
N LEU A 37 9.86 11.64 9.22
CA LEU A 37 10.35 10.99 10.43
C LEU A 37 11.80 10.51 10.28
N ALA A 38 12.15 9.91 9.14
CA ALA A 38 13.51 9.46 8.88
C ALA A 38 14.49 10.64 8.86
N SER A 39 14.09 11.78 8.28
CA SER A 39 14.89 13.00 8.34
C SER A 39 15.07 13.46 9.79
N LEU A 40 13.97 13.54 10.56
CA LEU A 40 14.04 13.94 11.97
C LEU A 40 14.99 13.04 12.79
N LEU A 41 14.95 11.73 12.57
CA LEU A 41 15.77 10.76 13.29
C LEU A 41 17.25 10.79 12.89
N THR A 42 17.57 11.20 11.66
CA THR A 42 18.94 11.18 11.14
C THR A 42 19.65 12.53 11.29
N THR A 43 18.94 13.64 11.15
CA THR A 43 19.51 14.99 11.22
C THR A 43 19.12 15.75 12.48
N GLY A 44 18.12 15.28 13.24
CA GLY A 44 17.61 15.98 14.43
C GLY A 44 16.71 17.18 14.10
N GLU A 45 16.45 17.44 12.82
CA GLU A 45 15.64 18.57 12.37
C GLU A 45 14.38 18.07 11.65
N VAL A 46 13.23 18.69 11.96
CA VAL A 46 12.03 18.56 11.12
C VAL A 46 12.31 19.34 9.84
N HIS A 47 12.78 18.63 8.82
CA HIS A 47 13.15 19.23 7.55
C HIS A 47 11.88 19.70 6.83
N TYR A 48 11.59 21.00 6.92
CA TYR A 48 10.71 21.70 5.98
C TYR A 48 11.51 21.88 4.68
N ALA A 49 11.52 20.80 3.89
CA ALA A 49 12.33 20.62 2.71
C ALA A 49 12.30 21.84 1.77
N SER A 50 13.47 22.21 1.24
CA SER A 50 13.51 23.10 0.08
C SER A 50 12.79 22.42 -1.09
N THR A 51 12.27 23.18 -2.06
CA THR A 51 11.50 22.63 -3.20
C THR A 51 12.26 21.53 -3.97
N ARG A 52 13.60 21.54 -3.92
CA ARG A 52 14.45 20.48 -4.51
C ARG A 52 14.40 19.16 -3.73
N ASP A 53 14.37 19.23 -2.41
CA ASP A 53 14.34 18.04 -1.55
C ASP A 53 12.95 17.39 -1.58
N GLU A 54 11.89 18.20 -1.68
CA GLU A 54 10.52 17.71 -1.90
C GLU A 54 10.38 16.95 -3.23
N LEU A 55 10.95 17.50 -4.31
CA LEU A 55 10.95 16.84 -5.62
C LEU A 55 11.71 15.50 -5.55
N GLY A 56 12.84 15.46 -4.84
CA GLY A 56 13.61 14.23 -4.61
C GLY A 56 12.80 13.16 -3.87
N LEU A 57 12.09 13.53 -2.80
CA LEU A 57 11.24 12.62 -2.04
C LEU A 57 10.06 12.10 -2.88
N VAL A 58 9.45 12.95 -3.70
CA VAL A 58 8.36 12.57 -4.60
C VAL A 58 8.85 11.63 -5.69
N LEU A 59 9.98 11.92 -6.35
CA LEU A 59 10.56 11.07 -7.38
C LEU A 59 11.00 9.71 -6.82
N LEU A 60 11.63 9.71 -5.64
CA LEU A 60 11.99 8.46 -4.96
C LEU A 60 10.73 7.67 -4.58
N GLY A 61 9.70 8.34 -4.07
CA GLY A 61 8.41 7.73 -3.77
C GLY A 61 7.74 7.12 -4.99
N ALA A 62 7.77 7.81 -6.13
CA ALA A 62 7.25 7.31 -7.39
C ALA A 62 8.03 6.09 -7.90
N LEU A 63 9.37 6.11 -7.82
CA LEU A 63 10.21 4.98 -8.20
C LEU A 63 9.95 3.76 -7.30
N ILE A 64 9.89 3.96 -5.99
CA ILE A 64 9.57 2.90 -5.03
C ILE A 64 8.14 2.39 -5.21
N PHE A 65 7.19 3.27 -5.52
CA PHE A 65 5.84 2.88 -5.88
C PHE A 65 5.84 2.02 -7.14
N CYS A 66 6.58 2.37 -8.19
CA CYS A 66 6.67 1.54 -9.38
C CYS A 66 7.30 0.16 -9.10
N LEU A 67 8.29 0.09 -8.21
CA LEU A 67 8.99 -1.16 -7.88
C LEU A 67 8.20 -2.08 -6.93
N VAL A 68 7.43 -1.52 -6.00
CA VAL A 68 6.76 -2.29 -4.92
C VAL A 68 5.27 -2.01 -4.90
N GLY A 69 4.87 -0.74 -4.98
CA GLY A 69 3.48 -0.30 -4.99
C GLY A 69 2.64 -0.89 -6.13
N ALA A 70 3.08 -0.70 -7.36
CA ALA A 70 2.39 -1.13 -8.57
C ALA A 70 2.30 -2.67 -8.68
N PRO A 71 3.36 -3.45 -8.38
CA PRO A 71 3.22 -4.91 -8.27
C PRO A 71 2.18 -5.34 -7.23
N SER A 72 2.13 -4.68 -6.06
CA SER A 72 1.09 -4.95 -5.06
C SER A 72 -0.33 -4.66 -5.58
N LEU A 73 -0.52 -3.66 -6.45
CA LEU A 73 -1.81 -3.43 -7.12
C LEU A 73 -2.23 -4.59 -8.03
N VAL A 74 -1.28 -5.33 -8.59
CA VAL A 74 -1.56 -6.55 -9.37
C VAL A 74 -1.89 -7.73 -8.44
N VAL A 75 -1.29 -7.78 -7.24
CA VAL A 75 -1.58 -8.81 -6.23
C VAL A 75 -2.98 -8.67 -5.64
N ILE A 76 -3.45 -7.45 -5.39
CA ILE A 76 -4.78 -7.16 -4.80
C ILE A 76 -5.95 -7.90 -5.50
N PRO A 77 -6.13 -7.83 -6.84
CA PRO A 77 -7.21 -8.55 -7.51
C PRO A 77 -7.04 -10.07 -7.48
N LEU A 78 -5.81 -10.59 -7.41
CA LEU A 78 -5.54 -12.03 -7.29
C LEU A 78 -6.03 -12.56 -5.93
N VAL A 79 -5.69 -11.88 -4.84
CA VAL A 79 -6.16 -12.24 -3.50
C VAL A 79 -7.64 -11.93 -3.29
N GLY A 80 -8.22 -11.02 -4.08
CA GLY A 80 -9.65 -10.69 -4.06
C GLY A 80 -10.58 -11.89 -4.30
N ARG A 81 -10.09 -12.96 -4.95
CA ARG A 81 -10.84 -14.23 -5.08
C ARG A 81 -11.04 -14.96 -3.75
N LEU A 82 -10.16 -14.71 -2.79
CA LEU A 82 -10.16 -15.32 -1.47
C LEU A 82 -10.90 -14.48 -0.43
N ARG A 83 -11.49 -13.33 -0.81
CA ARG A 83 -12.09 -12.35 0.13
C ARG A 83 -13.16 -12.90 1.09
N LYS A 84 -13.81 -14.00 0.70
CA LYS A 84 -14.84 -14.68 1.50
C LYS A 84 -14.29 -15.68 2.52
N ARG A 85 -12.98 -15.98 2.48
CA ARG A 85 -12.35 -16.91 3.42
C ARG A 85 -11.97 -16.19 4.70
N GLU A 86 -12.06 -16.88 5.84
CA GLU A 86 -11.65 -16.34 7.13
C GLU A 86 -10.15 -15.96 7.15
N SER A 87 -9.32 -16.74 6.45
CA SER A 87 -7.89 -16.51 6.30
C SER A 87 -7.52 -15.44 5.26
N PHE A 88 -8.48 -14.68 4.72
CA PHE A 88 -8.23 -13.72 3.65
C PHE A 88 -7.15 -12.69 4.00
N ARG A 89 -7.26 -12.04 5.17
CA ARG A 89 -6.32 -10.98 5.58
C ARG A 89 -4.88 -11.46 5.73
N PRO A 90 -4.57 -12.53 6.51
CA PRO A 90 -3.19 -12.99 6.63
C PRO A 90 -2.61 -13.45 5.28
N VAL A 91 -3.40 -14.12 4.44
CA VAL A 91 -2.96 -14.52 3.09
C VAL A 91 -2.70 -13.30 2.21
N ALA A 92 -3.58 -12.30 2.24
CA ALA A 92 -3.39 -11.07 1.47
C ALA A 92 -2.15 -10.30 1.94
N THR A 93 -1.96 -10.14 3.26
CA THR A 93 -0.75 -9.52 3.82
C THR A 93 0.52 -10.26 3.39
N ALA A 94 0.53 -11.60 3.49
CA ALA A 94 1.68 -12.40 3.06
C ALA A 94 1.97 -12.22 1.56
N ALA A 95 0.93 -12.21 0.71
CA ALA A 95 1.08 -12.00 -0.73
C ALA A 95 1.59 -10.58 -1.05
N LEU A 96 1.15 -9.58 -0.31
CA LEU A 96 1.58 -8.19 -0.45
C LEU A 96 3.01 -7.92 0.03
N LEU A 97 3.55 -8.79 0.89
CA LEU A 97 4.96 -8.75 1.29
C LEU A 97 5.90 -9.33 0.22
N LEU A 98 5.39 -10.10 -0.74
CA LEU A 98 6.21 -10.75 -1.77
C LEU A 98 7.05 -9.77 -2.59
N PRO A 99 6.52 -8.62 -3.07
CA PRO A 99 7.33 -7.63 -3.78
C PRO A 99 8.45 -7.02 -2.93
N ILE A 100 8.25 -6.94 -1.60
CA ILE A 100 9.28 -6.43 -0.68
C ILE A 100 10.43 -7.42 -0.52
N LEU A 101 10.13 -8.73 -0.49
CA LEU A 101 11.17 -9.76 -0.41
C LEU A 101 12.14 -9.69 -1.60
N LEU A 102 11.65 -9.31 -2.79
CA LEU A 102 12.49 -9.09 -3.97
C LEU A 102 13.42 -7.89 -3.79
N VAL A 103 12.93 -6.79 -3.19
CA VAL A 103 13.75 -5.61 -2.87
C VAL A 103 14.80 -5.93 -1.81
N LEU A 104 14.44 -6.71 -0.78
CA LEU A 104 15.37 -7.16 0.25
C LEU A 104 16.50 -8.02 -0.34
N ALA A 105 16.18 -8.94 -1.25
CA ALA A 105 17.16 -9.78 -1.93
C ALA A 105 18.16 -8.96 -2.78
N GLY A 106 17.77 -7.77 -3.23
CA GLY A 106 18.62 -6.83 -3.97
C GLY A 106 19.51 -5.93 -3.10
N GLY A 107 19.55 -6.12 -1.77
CA GLY A 107 20.36 -5.28 -0.86
C GLY A 107 19.60 -4.10 -0.24
N GLY A 108 18.33 -4.30 0.12
CA GLY A 108 17.44 -3.24 0.58
C GLY A 108 17.97 -2.38 1.75
N GLY A 109 17.71 -1.07 1.68
CA GLY A 109 18.09 -0.08 2.70
C GLY A 109 16.99 0.24 3.73
N SER A 110 17.20 1.29 4.53
CA SER A 110 16.32 1.73 5.64
C SER A 110 14.85 1.99 5.24
N GLY A 111 14.60 2.32 3.97
CA GLY A 111 13.24 2.51 3.44
C GLY A 111 12.38 1.24 3.42
N VAL A 112 12.97 0.05 3.57
CA VAL A 112 12.22 -1.22 3.58
C VAL A 112 11.23 -1.29 4.75
N LEU A 113 11.56 -0.73 5.92
CA LEU A 113 10.67 -0.76 7.07
C LEU A 113 9.36 -0.02 6.80
N VAL A 114 9.43 1.14 6.15
CA VAL A 114 8.22 1.91 5.76
C VAL A 114 7.37 1.08 4.81
N LEU A 115 8.00 0.38 3.86
CA LEU A 115 7.29 -0.48 2.92
C LEU A 115 6.62 -1.66 3.63
N VAL A 116 7.29 -2.32 4.57
CA VAL A 116 6.71 -3.41 5.37
C VAL A 116 5.49 -2.91 6.14
N VAL A 117 5.61 -1.76 6.79
CA VAL A 117 4.50 -1.14 7.53
C VAL A 117 3.32 -0.84 6.60
N ILE A 118 3.56 -0.31 5.39
CA ILE A 118 2.52 -0.08 4.38
C ILE A 118 1.77 -1.38 4.03
N GLN A 119 2.49 -2.47 3.69
CA GLN A 119 1.84 -3.73 3.29
C GLN A 119 1.06 -4.36 4.43
N VAL A 120 1.64 -4.36 5.64
CA VAL A 120 1.01 -4.95 6.82
C VAL A 120 -0.23 -4.15 7.21
N ALA A 121 -0.13 -2.83 7.33
CA ALA A 121 -1.26 -1.97 7.66
C ALA A 121 -2.38 -2.08 6.62
N PHE A 122 -2.01 -2.18 5.33
CA PHE A 122 -3.00 -2.38 4.29
C PHE A 122 -3.70 -3.74 4.38
N GLY A 123 -2.96 -4.83 4.37
CA GLY A 123 -3.52 -6.19 4.34
C GLY A 123 -4.25 -6.58 5.64
N ALA A 124 -3.72 -6.16 6.79
CA ALA A 124 -4.29 -6.50 8.10
C ALA A 124 -5.51 -5.65 8.46
N TRP A 125 -5.55 -4.37 8.07
CA TRP A 125 -6.55 -3.42 8.55
C TRP A 125 -7.40 -2.76 7.47
N LEU A 126 -6.80 -2.29 6.37
CA LEU A 126 -7.51 -1.44 5.39
C LEU A 126 -8.17 -2.23 4.25
N MET A 127 -7.79 -3.48 4.05
CA MET A 127 -8.34 -4.32 2.99
C MET A 127 -9.83 -4.64 3.24
N PRO A 128 -10.74 -4.26 2.32
CA PRO A 128 -12.17 -4.49 2.50
C PRO A 128 -12.51 -5.99 2.38
N ARG A 129 -13.41 -6.46 3.25
CA ARG A 129 -13.90 -7.86 3.24
C ARG A 129 -15.12 -8.08 2.33
N GLU A 130 -15.82 -7.01 1.94
CA GLU A 130 -17.11 -7.04 1.22
C GLU A 130 -17.11 -6.24 -0.08
#